data_AF-A0A2W4U6H6-F1
#
_entry.id   AF-A0A2W4U6H6-F1
#
_cell.length_a   1.000
_cell.length_b   1.000
_cell.length_c   1.000
_cell.angle_alpha   90.00
_cell.angle_beta   90.00
_cell.angle_gamma   90.00
#
_symmetry.space_group_name_H-M   'P 1'
#
loop_
_entity.id
_entity.type
_entity.pdbx_description
1 polymer ?
#
loop_
_entity_poly.entity_id
_entity_poly.type
_entity_poly.pdbx_seq_one_letter_code
_entity_poly.pdbx_strand_id
1 'polypeptide(L)'
;MPLPITQLDRLPKTSGLYKITNAGGTVIYVGQAKNIHARWNKGHHKLSAILSECGVAASIDWVEMPKWLLNRSENAAIRFYQPKLNLKMPPVV
;
A
#
# COMPACT_ATOMS: atom_id res chain seq x y z
N MET A 1 -14.12 -1.37 3.80
CA MET A 1 -14.34 -2.03 2.49
C MET A 1 -13.20 -1.57 1.59
N PRO A 2 -12.50 -2.50 0.90
CA PRO A 2 -11.42 -2.15 0.00
C PRO A 2 -11.92 -1.24 -1.12
N LEU A 3 -11.11 -0.25 -1.49
CA LEU A 3 -11.40 0.75 -2.51
C LEU A 3 -10.62 0.42 -3.79
N PRO A 4 -11.22 0.49 -4.99
CA PRO A 4 -10.46 0.30 -6.23
C PRO A 4 -9.33 1.31 -6.40
N ILE A 5 -8.22 0.90 -7.02
CA ILE A 5 -7.06 1.78 -7.29
C ILE A 5 -7.41 2.95 -8.24
N THR A 6 -8.56 2.88 -8.91
CA THR A 6 -9.09 3.95 -9.78
C THR A 6 -9.82 5.05 -9.01
N GLN A 7 -10.01 4.90 -7.69
CA GLN A 7 -10.76 5.83 -6.83
C GLN A 7 -9.92 6.39 -5.68
N LEU A 8 -8.60 6.52 -5.86
CA LEU A 8 -7.66 6.96 -4.81
C LEU A 8 -7.92 8.38 -4.27
N ASP A 9 -8.71 9.18 -4.97
CA ASP A 9 -9.22 10.49 -4.52
C ASP A 9 -10.15 10.37 -3.30
N ARG A 10 -10.76 9.21 -3.08
CA ARG A 10 -11.69 8.96 -1.96
C ARG A 10 -11.02 8.48 -0.69
N LEU A 11 -9.69 8.36 -0.68
CA LEU A 11 -8.94 7.92 0.49
C LEU A 11 -9.09 8.92 1.66
N PRO A 12 -9.03 8.44 2.91
CA PRO A 12 -9.15 9.31 4.06
C PRO A 12 -7.90 10.18 4.27
N LYS A 13 -8.12 11.35 4.85
CA LYS A 13 -7.06 12.28 5.28
C LYS A 13 -6.51 11.92 6.68
N THR A 14 -6.32 10.63 6.96
CA THR A 14 -5.79 10.12 8.24
C THR A 14 -4.41 9.48 8.10
N SER A 15 -3.71 9.30 9.22
CA SER A 15 -2.51 8.46 9.29
C SER A 15 -2.87 6.99 9.43
N GLY A 16 -2.08 6.11 8.80
CA GLY A 16 -2.36 4.69 8.91
C GLY A 16 -1.48 3.81 8.05
N LEU A 17 -1.75 2.52 8.15
CA LEU A 17 -1.21 1.48 7.31
C LEU A 17 -2.19 1.22 6.16
N TYR A 18 -1.70 1.02 4.95
CA TYR A 18 -2.50 0.57 3.82
C TYR A 18 -1.87 -0.65 3.17
N LYS A 19 -2.71 -1.49 2.57
CA LYS A 19 -2.32 -2.66 1.79
C LYS A 19 -3.01 -2.61 0.42
N ILE A 20 -2.30 -3.09 -0.59
CA ILE A 20 -2.80 -3.27 -1.94
C ILE A 20 -2.99 -4.75 -2.18
N THR A 21 -4.17 -5.13 -2.66
CA THR A 21 -4.52 -6.49 -3.03
C THR A 21 -4.84 -6.59 -4.51
N ASN A 22 -4.45 -7.70 -5.14
CA ASN A 22 -4.88 -8.03 -6.50
C ASN A 22 -6.30 -8.64 -6.49
N ALA A 23 -6.82 -9.02 -7.67
CA ALA A 23 -8.14 -9.64 -7.81
C ALA A 23 -8.32 -10.94 -7.02
N GLY A 24 -7.23 -11.68 -6.78
CA GLY A 24 -7.23 -12.92 -6.00
C GLY A 24 -7.12 -12.71 -4.48
N GLY A 25 -7.08 -11.47 -4.00
CA GLY A 25 -6.95 -11.15 -2.57
C GLY A 25 -5.52 -11.23 -2.03
N THR A 26 -4.52 -11.54 -2.86
CA THR A 26 -3.12 -11.55 -2.45
C THR A 26 -2.62 -10.14 -2.20
N VAL A 27 -1.94 -9.91 -1.07
CA VAL A 27 -1.33 -8.62 -0.75
C VAL A 27 -0.04 -8.43 -1.55
N ILE A 28 -0.03 -7.42 -2.42
CA ILE A 28 1.05 -7.14 -3.37
C ILE A 28 1.97 -6.03 -2.87
N TYR A 29 1.43 -5.09 -2.10
CA TYR A 29 2.18 -3.97 -1.53
C TYR A 29 1.59 -3.57 -0.17
N VAL A 30 2.45 -3.18 0.74
CA VAL A 30 2.10 -2.57 2.04
C VAL A 30 2.88 -1.28 2.18
N GLY A 31 2.23 -0.25 2.69
CA GLY A 31 2.91 0.99 3.05
C GLY A 31 2.21 1.71 4.19
N GLN A 32 2.89 2.71 4.75
CA GLN A 32 2.30 3.63 5.73
C GLN A 32 2.29 5.07 5.22
N ALA A 33 1.45 5.89 5.85
CA ALA A 33 1.51 7.35 5.69
C ALA A 33 1.02 8.10 6.93
N LYS A 34 1.54 9.31 7.14
CA LYS A 34 0.96 10.30 8.07
C LYS A 34 -0.35 10.92 7.53
N ASN A 35 -0.59 10.80 6.24
CA ASN A 35 -1.82 11.19 5.55
C ASN A 35 -1.95 10.30 4.30
N ILE A 36 -2.86 9.33 4.32
CA ILE A 36 -3.01 8.34 3.25
C ILE A 36 -3.45 9.01 1.95
N HIS A 37 -4.50 9.85 1.99
CA HIS A 37 -4.96 10.59 0.81
C HIS A 37 -3.83 11.37 0.13
N ALA A 38 -3.06 12.16 0.88
CA ALA A 38 -1.98 12.97 0.33
C ALA A 38 -0.82 12.11 -0.20
N ARG A 39 -0.55 10.94 0.40
CA ARG A 39 0.51 10.02 -0.07
C ARG A 39 0.21 9.47 -1.46
N TRP A 40 -1.06 9.19 -1.74
CA TRP A 40 -1.49 8.62 -3.02
C TRP A 40 -1.71 9.68 -4.10
N ASN A 41 -2.30 10.82 -3.74
CA ASN A 41 -2.65 11.87 -4.70
C ASN A 41 -1.48 12.82 -5.08
N LYS A 42 -0.27 12.61 -4.52
CA LYS A 42 0.94 13.38 -4.84
C LYS A 42 1.97 12.61 -5.69
N GLY A 43 1.51 11.66 -6.52
CA GLY A 43 2.38 10.86 -7.38
C GLY A 43 3.09 9.73 -6.64
N HIS A 44 2.32 8.77 -6.14
CA HIS A 44 2.88 7.64 -5.40
C HIS A 44 3.78 6.76 -6.28
N HIS A 45 5.07 6.68 -5.94
CA HIS A 45 6.09 5.99 -6.74
C HIS A 45 5.86 4.50 -7.03
N LYS A 46 4.99 3.81 -6.27
CA LYS A 46 4.64 2.39 -6.52
C LYS A 46 3.40 2.20 -7.39
N LEU A 47 2.68 3.27 -7.74
CA LEU A 47 1.43 3.17 -8.50
C LEU A 47 1.65 2.53 -9.88
N SER A 48 2.71 2.92 -10.60
CA SER A 48 3.04 2.31 -11.90
C SER A 48 3.34 0.82 -11.79
N ALA A 49 4.11 0.41 -10.78
CA ALA A 49 4.41 -1.00 -10.53
C ALA A 49 3.15 -1.81 -10.15
N ILE A 50 2.25 -1.22 -9.36
CA ILE A 50 0.96 -1.84 -9.01
C ILE A 50 0.09 -2.03 -10.26
N LEU A 51 -0.04 -1.00 -11.09
CA LEU A 51 -0.82 -1.08 -12.33
C LEU A 51 -0.20 -2.09 -13.30
N SER A 52 1.12 -2.17 -13.39
CA SER A 52 1.81 -3.18 -14.21
C SER A 52 1.56 -4.60 -13.73
N GLU A 53 1.50 -4.83 -12.41
CA GLU A 53 1.34 -6.16 -11.82
C GLU A 53 -0.14 -6.62 -11.79
N CYS A 54 -1.05 -5.69 -11.48
CA CYS A 54 -2.44 -6.02 -11.12
C CYS A 54 -3.47 -5.39 -12.06
N GLY A 55 -3.07 -4.45 -12.91
CA GLY A 55 -3.99 -3.61 -13.68
C GLY A 55 -4.94 -2.82 -12.79
N VAL A 56 -6.14 -2.55 -13.31
CA VAL A 56 -7.21 -1.81 -12.61
C VAL A 56 -7.96 -2.66 -11.58
N ALA A 57 -7.70 -3.97 -11.53
CA ALA A 57 -8.33 -4.88 -10.57
C ALA A 57 -7.69 -4.80 -9.17
N ALA A 58 -6.64 -4.00 -8.99
CA ALA A 58 -6.08 -3.72 -7.68
C ALA A 58 -7.04 -2.92 -6.80
N SER A 59 -7.03 -3.25 -5.52
CA SER A 59 -7.74 -2.50 -4.49
C SER A 59 -6.83 -2.13 -3.33
N ILE A 60 -7.13 -1.01 -2.68
CA ILE A 60 -6.47 -0.53 -1.48
C ILE A 60 -7.41 -0.67 -0.28
N ASP A 61 -6.86 -1.19 0.81
CA ASP A 61 -7.52 -1.23 2.11
C ASP A 61 -6.59 -0.60 3.15
N TRP A 62 -7.14 -0.05 4.23
CA TRP A 62 -6.35 0.67 5.22
C TRP A 62 -6.90 0.53 6.63
N VAL A 63 -6.00 0.76 7.59
CA VAL A 63 -6.33 0.86 9.00
C VAL A 63 -5.72 2.15 9.53
N GLU A 64 -6.55 2.99 10.12
CA GLU A 64 -6.11 4.19 10.81
C GLU A 64 -5.24 3.82 12.01
N MET A 65 -4.10 4.50 12.12
CA MET A 65 -3.14 4.26 13.18
C MET A 65 -2.45 5.55 13.62
N PRO A 66 -2.06 5.65 14.90
CA PRO A 66 -1.32 6.81 15.37
C PRO A 66 0.09 6.84 14.75
N LYS A 67 0.59 8.04 14.50
CA LYS A 67 1.85 8.27 13.78
C LYS A 67 3.06 7.56 14.40
N TRP A 68 3.08 7.44 15.74
CA TRP A 68 4.18 6.80 16.46
C TRP A 68 4.26 5.28 16.24
N LEU A 69 3.19 4.65 15.75
CA LEU A 69 3.13 3.21 15.52
C LEU A 69 3.45 2.82 14.05
N LEU A 70 3.42 3.77 13.12
CA LEU A 70 3.46 3.50 11.67
C LEU A 70 4.64 2.62 11.24
N ASN A 71 5.86 2.93 11.69
CA ASN A 71 7.04 2.16 11.32
C ASN A 71 6.98 0.72 11.86
N ARG A 72 6.49 0.54 13.09
CA ARG A 72 6.37 -0.79 13.71
C ARG A 72 5.32 -1.62 13.00
N SER A 73 4.16 -1.03 12.71
CA SER A 73 3.07 -1.69 11.99
C SER A 73 3.43 -2.05 10.55
N GLU A 74 4.10 -1.15 9.83
CA GLU A 74 4.57 -1.42 8.46
C GLU A 74 5.55 -2.59 8.44
N ASN A 75 6.55 -2.59 9.32
CA ASN A 75 7.51 -3.69 9.41
C ASN A 75 6.84 -5.02 9.76
N ALA A 76 5.89 -5.03 10.70
CA ALA A 76 5.14 -6.23 11.06
C ALA A 76 4.31 -6.75 9.88
N ALA A 77 3.61 -5.86 9.17
CA ALA A 77 2.78 -6.22 8.03
C ALA A 77 3.61 -6.70 6.83
N ILE A 78 4.75 -6.06 6.53
CA ILE A 78 5.66 -6.53 5.47
C ILE A 78 6.18 -7.93 5.79
N ARG A 79 6.56 -8.20 7.04
CA ARG A 79 7.02 -9.54 7.47
C ARG A 79 5.92 -10.59 7.37
N PHE A 80 4.70 -10.23 7.74
CA PHE A 80 3.54 -11.13 7.72
C PHE A 80 3.08 -11.47 6.29
N TYR A 81 2.89 -10.44 5.45
CA TYR A 81 2.35 -10.62 4.09
C TYR A 81 3.41 -10.95 3.04
N GLN A 82 4.69 -10.67 3.30
CA GLN A 82 5.80 -10.74 2.34
C GLN A 82 5.46 -10.18 0.94
N PRO A 83 4.94 -8.95 0.86
CA PRO A 83 4.40 -8.41 -0.39
C PRO A 83 5.49 -8.24 -1.46
N LYS A 84 5.23 -8.75 -2.67
CA LYS A 84 6.14 -8.76 -3.82
C LYS A 84 6.79 -7.39 -4.06
N LEU A 85 6.02 -6.29 -3.99
CA LEU A 85 6.52 -4.95 -4.30
C LEU A 85 7.25 -4.24 -3.16
N ASN A 86 7.27 -4.83 -1.95
CA ASN A 86 8.10 -4.38 -0.83
C ASN A 86 9.45 -5.10 -0.77
N LEU A 87 9.56 -6.26 -1.40
CA LEU A 87 10.84 -6.97 -1.50
C LEU A 87 11.83 -6.08 -2.25
N LYS A 88 12.93 -5.73 -1.60
CA LYS A 88 14.08 -5.16 -2.29
C LYS A 88 14.73 -6.31 -3.03
N MET A 89 14.93 -6.18 -4.34
CA MET A 89 15.86 -7.08 -5.01
C MET A 89 17.19 -6.99 -4.27
N PRO A 90 17.78 -8.11 -3.82
CA PRO A 90 19.17 -8.07 -3.38
C PRO A 90 20.00 -7.51 -4.54
N PRO A 91 21.05 -6.70 -4.27
CA PRO A 91 21.95 -6.27 -5.32
C PRO A 91 22.44 -7.51 -6.07
N VAL A 92 22.43 -7.44 -7.40
CA VAL A 92 23.11 -8.43 -8.23
C VAL A 92 24.60 -8.27 -7.90
N VAL A 93 25.16 -9.26 -7.19
CA VAL A 93 26.59 -9.33 -6.86
C VAL A 93 27.34 -9.90 -8.06
#